data_AF-A0A919LW16-F1
#
_entry.id   AF-A0A919LW16-F1
#
_cell.length_a   1.000
_cell.length_b   1.000
_cell.length_c   1.000
_cell.angle_alpha   90.00
_cell.angle_beta   90.00
_cell.angle_gamma   90.00
#
_symmetry.space_group_name_H-M   'P 1'
#
loop_
_entity.id
_entity.type
_entity.pdbx_description
1 polymer ?
#
loop_
_entity_poly.entity_id
_entity_poly.type
_entity_poly.pdbx_seq_one_letter_code
_entity_poly.pdbx_strand_id
1 'polypeptide(L)'
;MEQLCARLRVPNDIRDLAKLVAEYHDLIHTLPILQPKTLVKLFDSIDAWRKPQRVQQIALTSEADVRGRTGFEASDYPQGRLLLEARKWRSRSPLKRSWRRALKGRKFARS
;
A
#
# COMPACT_ATOMS: atom_id res chain seq x y z
N MET A 1 18.41 6.37 4.55
CA MET A 1 17.21 7.07 5.05
C MET A 1 17.50 7.78 6.39
N GLU A 2 17.85 7.05 7.45
CA GLU A 2 18.04 7.60 8.82
C GLU A 2 18.98 8.80 8.90
N GLN A 3 20.21 8.68 8.37
CA GLN A 3 21.21 9.75 8.41
C GLN A 3 20.75 11.02 7.68
N LEU A 4 20.04 10.86 6.56
CA LEU A 4 19.49 11.98 5.81
C LEU A 4 18.38 12.68 6.59
N CYS A 5 17.45 11.92 7.16
CA CYS A 5 16.36 12.47 7.98
C CYS A 5 16.89 13.17 9.24
N ALA A 6 17.94 12.64 9.87
CA ALA A 6 18.60 13.28 11.01
C ALA A 6 19.22 14.63 10.60
N ARG A 7 19.96 14.65 9.48
CA ARG A 7 20.59 15.87 8.95
C ARG A 7 19.57 16.96 8.61
N LEU A 8 18.43 16.57 8.03
CA LEU A 8 17.35 17.46 7.64
C LEU A 8 16.34 17.76 8.78
N ARG A 9 16.54 17.18 9.97
CA ARG A 9 15.64 17.31 11.13
C ARG A 9 14.18 16.99 10.79
N VAL A 10 13.98 15.95 9.98
CA VAL A 10 12.65 15.52 9.55
C VAL A 10 11.85 15.02 10.76
N PRO A 11 10.58 15.43 10.93
CA PRO A 11 9.71 14.90 11.98
C PRO A 11 9.67 13.36 11.96
N ASN A 12 9.69 12.75 13.16
CA ASN A 12 9.75 11.29 13.31
C ASN A 12 8.65 10.56 12.52
N ASP A 13 7.42 11.08 12.54
CA ASP A 13 6.29 10.47 11.83
C ASP A 13 6.50 10.41 10.32
N ILE A 14 7.10 11.45 9.73
CA ILE A 14 7.41 11.51 8.29
C ILE A 14 8.54 10.55 7.97
N ARG A 15 9.61 10.54 8.77
CA ARG A 15 10.73 9.59 8.60
C ARG A 15 10.23 8.15 8.66
N ASP A 16 9.43 7.83 9.67
CA ASP A 16 8.94 6.48 9.89
C ASP A 16 8.01 6.03 8.77
N LEU A 17 7.15 6.93 8.26
CA LEU A 17 6.35 6.67 7.07
C LEU A 17 7.24 6.46 5.83
N ALA A 18 8.23 7.32 5.60
CA ALA A 18 9.11 7.25 4.45
C ALA A 18 9.89 5.92 4.41
N LYS A 19 10.29 5.40 5.58
CA LYS A 19 10.91 4.06 5.68
C LYS A 19 9.96 2.96 5.19
N LEU A 20 8.71 2.97 5.64
CA LEU A 20 7.71 1.99 5.23
C LEU A 20 7.43 2.08 3.73
N VAL A 21 7.29 3.28 3.17
CA VAL A 21 7.09 3.46 1.73
C VAL A 21 8.29 2.94 0.95
N ALA A 22 9.52 3.34 1.33
CA ALA A 22 10.73 2.89 0.66
C ALA A 22 10.85 1.36 0.65
N GLU A 23 10.49 0.69 1.75
CA GLU A 23 10.54 -0.76 1.86
C GLU A 23 9.43 -1.49 1.08
N TYR A 24 8.20 -0.93 1.03
CA TYR A 24 7.03 -1.66 0.55
C TYR A 24 6.37 -1.12 -0.73
N HIS A 25 6.80 0.01 -1.28
CA HIS A 25 6.15 0.60 -2.47
C HIS A 25 6.10 -0.33 -3.69
N ASP A 26 7.19 -1.07 -3.98
CA ASP A 26 7.22 -2.07 -5.05
C ASP A 26 6.17 -3.19 -4.85
N LEU A 27 5.99 -3.61 -3.60
CA LEU A 27 4.97 -4.60 -3.26
C LEU A 27 3.56 -4.05 -3.51
N ILE A 28 3.35 -2.75 -3.31
CA ILE A 28 2.06 -2.09 -3.53
C ILE A 28 1.80 -1.89 -5.02
N HIS A 29 2.82 -1.60 -5.80
CA HIS A 29 2.70 -1.56 -7.27
C HIS A 29 2.22 -2.90 -7.85
N THR A 30 2.54 -4.02 -7.18
CA THR A 30 2.14 -5.39 -7.56
C THR A 30 0.89 -5.90 -6.84
N LEU A 31 0.16 -5.05 -6.10
CA LEU A 31 -0.99 -5.44 -5.28
C LEU A 31 -2.02 -6.38 -5.97
N PRO A 32 -2.43 -6.16 -7.24
CA PRO A 32 -3.48 -6.97 -7.87
C PRO A 32 -3.15 -8.46 -7.99
N ILE A 33 -1.87 -8.84 -7.97
CA ILE A 33 -1.40 -10.22 -8.11
C ILE A 33 -0.93 -10.85 -6.79
N LEU A 34 -0.95 -10.08 -5.69
CA LEU A 34 -0.49 -10.58 -4.39
C LEU A 34 -1.41 -11.67 -3.85
N GLN A 35 -0.79 -12.62 -3.15
CA GLN A 35 -1.54 -13.62 -2.40
C GLN A 35 -2.09 -13.03 -1.09
N PRO A 36 -3.24 -13.52 -0.58
CA PRO A 36 -3.85 -12.96 0.64
C PRO A 36 -2.91 -12.99 1.84
N LYS A 37 -2.10 -14.05 1.95
CA LYS A 37 -1.10 -14.21 3.01
C LYS A 37 -0.03 -13.11 2.98
N THR A 38 0.37 -12.67 1.79
CA THR A 38 1.39 -11.63 1.60
C THR A 38 0.81 -10.28 2.00
N LEU A 39 -0.44 -10.03 1.62
CA LEU A 39 -1.12 -8.79 1.99
C LEU A 39 -1.35 -8.67 3.51
N VAL A 40 -1.70 -9.78 4.16
CA VAL A 40 -1.79 -9.84 5.63
C VAL A 40 -0.45 -9.49 6.27
N LYS A 41 0.65 -10.09 5.79
CA LYS A 41 2.00 -9.78 6.29
C LYS A 41 2.37 -8.31 6.07
N LEU A 42 2.07 -7.75 4.90
CA LEU A 42 2.28 -6.32 4.62
C LEU A 42 1.56 -5.45 5.67
N PHE A 43 0.28 -5.73 5.94
CA PHE A 43 -0.48 -4.97 6.93
C PHE A 43 0.04 -5.12 8.36
N ASP A 44 0.52 -6.31 8.73
CA ASP A 44 1.19 -6.52 10.01
C ASP A 44 2.50 -5.69 10.08
N SER A 45 3.33 -5.72 9.03
CA SER A 45 4.60 -4.98 8.95
C SER A 45 4.43 -3.46 9.04
N ILE A 46 3.44 -2.89 8.36
CA ILE A 46 3.20 -1.44 8.39
C ILE A 46 2.38 -0.99 9.60
N ASP A 47 2.01 -1.91 10.50
CA ASP A 47 1.15 -1.67 11.66
C ASP A 47 -0.23 -1.10 11.30
N ALA A 48 -0.80 -1.57 10.19
CA ALA A 48 -2.06 -1.04 9.63
C ALA A 48 -3.27 -1.23 10.55
N TRP A 49 -3.19 -2.16 11.50
CA TRP A 49 -4.30 -2.49 12.40
C TRP A 49 -4.44 -1.48 13.54
N ARG A 50 -3.31 -1.02 14.09
CA ARG A 50 -3.29 0.02 15.14
C ARG A 50 -3.25 1.42 14.54
N LYS A 51 -2.59 1.59 13.38
CA LYS A 51 -2.42 2.87 12.68
C LYS A 51 -3.05 2.82 11.29
N PRO A 52 -4.39 2.78 11.18
CA PRO A 52 -5.08 2.62 9.89
C PRO A 52 -4.79 3.73 8.87
N GLN A 53 -4.42 4.92 9.34
CA GLN A 53 -4.04 6.06 8.51
C GLN A 53 -2.79 5.76 7.66
N ARG A 54 -1.88 4.89 8.12
CA ARG A 54 -0.68 4.51 7.36
C ARG A 54 -1.01 3.90 6.01
N VAL A 55 -2.12 3.17 5.90
CA VAL A 55 -2.52 2.55 4.63
C VAL A 55 -2.90 3.61 3.61
N GLN A 56 -3.60 4.67 4.04
CA GLN A 56 -3.93 5.79 3.16
C GLN A 56 -2.68 6.59 2.78
N GLN A 57 -1.81 6.88 3.75
CA GLN A 57 -0.57 7.61 3.51
C GLN A 57 0.33 6.89 2.51
N ILE A 58 0.51 5.58 2.68
CA ILE A 58 1.32 4.77 1.77
C ILE A 58 0.66 4.71 0.38
N ALA A 59 -0.66 4.49 0.30
CA ALA A 59 -1.38 4.49 -0.99
C ALA A 59 -1.18 5.80 -1.76
N LEU A 60 -1.32 6.95 -1.08
CA LEU A 60 -1.11 8.28 -1.68
C LEU A 60 0.35 8.49 -2.10
N THR A 61 1.31 8.05 -1.27
CA THR A 61 2.73 8.21 -1.60
C THR A 61 3.13 7.35 -2.80
N SER A 62 2.62 6.12 -2.89
CA SER A 62 2.87 5.24 -4.04
C SER A 62 2.16 5.73 -5.32
N GLU A 63 0.99 6.35 -5.21
CA GLU A 63 0.35 7.02 -6.36
C GLU A 63 1.18 8.21 -6.85
N ALA A 64 1.70 9.01 -5.93
CA ALA A 64 2.60 10.12 -6.25
C ALA A 64 3.92 9.65 -6.88
N ASP A 65 4.48 8.50 -6.45
CA ASP A 65 5.66 7.89 -7.06
C ASP A 65 5.45 7.54 -8.55
N VAL A 66 4.29 6.97 -8.90
CA VAL A 66 3.95 6.71 -10.31
C VAL A 66 3.80 8.01 -11.09
N ARG A 67 3.02 8.96 -10.55
CA ARG A 67 2.71 10.22 -11.25
C ARG A 67 3.86 11.23 -11.29
N GLY A 68 4.89 11.04 -10.46
CA GLY A 68 6.09 11.88 -10.46
C GLY A 68 6.99 11.65 -11.67
N ARG A 69 6.74 10.60 -12.45
CA ARG A 69 7.47 10.31 -13.69
C ARG A 69 6.85 11.10 -14.84
N THR A 70 7.69 11.78 -15.62
CA THR A 70 7.24 12.53 -16.81
C THR A 70 6.41 11.65 -17.73
N GLY A 71 5.22 12.13 -18.10
CA GLY A 71 4.25 11.41 -18.94
C GLY A 71 3.29 10.49 -18.19
N PHE A 72 3.39 10.38 -16.85
CA PHE A 72 2.52 9.57 -16.01
C PHE A 72 1.60 10.40 -15.11
N GLU A 73 1.54 11.71 -15.27
CA GLU A 73 0.86 12.65 -14.38
C GLU A 73 -0.63 12.32 -14.17
N ALA A 74 -1.27 11.78 -15.21
CA ALA A 74 -2.68 11.38 -15.20
C ALA A 74 -2.89 9.85 -15.04
N SER A 75 -1.84 9.09 -14.74
CA SER A 75 -1.94 7.63 -14.63
C SER A 75 -2.91 7.24 -13.52
N ASP A 76 -3.86 6.35 -13.85
CA ASP A 76 -4.72 5.74 -12.85
C ASP A 76 -3.91 4.79 -11.97
N TYR A 77 -4.22 4.79 -10.67
CA TYR A 77 -3.52 3.99 -9.67
C TYR A 77 -4.51 3.15 -8.85
N PRO A 78 -5.11 2.10 -9.44
CA PRO A 78 -6.12 1.27 -8.77
C PRO A 78 -5.58 0.54 -7.53
N GLN A 79 -4.27 0.34 -7.44
CA GLN A 79 -3.59 -0.31 -6.32
C GLN A 79 -3.88 0.41 -5.00
N GLY A 80 -3.90 1.74 -4.99
CA GLY A 80 -4.23 2.52 -3.78
C GLY A 80 -5.65 2.24 -3.28
N ARG A 81 -6.63 2.21 -4.19
CA ARG A 81 -8.03 1.89 -3.87
C ARG A 81 -8.18 0.45 -3.37
N LEU A 82 -7.52 -0.50 -4.03
CA LEU A 82 -7.53 -1.92 -3.64
C LEU A 82 -6.89 -2.14 -2.26
N LEU A 83 -5.81 -1.44 -1.94
CA LEU A 83 -5.14 -1.52 -0.64
C LEU A 83 -6.07 -1.05 0.50
N LEU A 84 -6.79 0.05 0.28
CA LEU A 84 -7.79 0.58 1.20
C LEU A 84 -8.98 -0.37 1.39
N GLU A 85 -9.48 -0.96 0.31
CA GLU A 85 -10.55 -1.98 0.36
C GLU A 85 -10.10 -3.21 1.16
N ALA A 86 -8.90 -3.72 0.87
CA ALA A 86 -8.40 -4.95 1.49
C ALA A 86 -8.19 -4.82 3.01
N ARG A 87 -7.77 -3.63 3.49
CA ARG A 87 -7.64 -3.37 4.93
C ARG A 87 -8.97 -3.56 5.68
N LYS A 88 -10.10 -3.16 5.07
CA LYS A 88 -11.45 -3.22 5.67
C LYS A 88 -11.95 -4.65 5.89
N TRP A 89 -11.41 -5.63 5.18
CA TRP A 89 -11.86 -7.03 5.27
C TRP A 89 -11.47 -7.69 6.59
N ARG A 90 -10.23 -7.51 7.07
CA ARG A 90 -9.79 -8.14 8.33
C ARG A 90 -10.35 -7.44 9.56
N SER A 91 -10.73 -6.16 9.48
CA SER A 91 -11.52 -5.51 10.54
C SER A 91 -12.95 -6.05 10.67
N ARG A 92 -13.43 -6.86 9.70
CA ARG A 92 -14.83 -7.34 9.64
C ARG A 92 -15.03 -8.85 9.88
N SER A 93 -14.00 -9.71 9.84
CA SER A 93 -14.19 -11.15 10.09
C SER A 93 -12.88 -11.91 10.40
N PRO A 94 -12.92 -12.91 11.30
CA PRO A 94 -11.84 -13.87 11.45
C PRO A 94 -12.07 -15.08 10.54
N LEU A 95 -11.93 -15.01 9.21
CA LEU A 95 -11.88 -16.25 8.41
C LEU A 95 -11.22 -16.09 7.02
N LYS A 96 -10.20 -16.93 6.76
CA LYS A 96 -9.32 -16.97 5.59
C LYS A 96 -9.98 -17.34 4.23
N ARG A 97 -11.32 -17.39 4.11
CA ARG A 97 -12.01 -18.10 3.01
C ARG A 97 -12.59 -17.23 1.87
N SER A 98 -12.87 -15.93 2.07
CA SER A 98 -13.59 -15.13 1.06
C SER A 98 -12.70 -14.42 0.02
N TRP A 99 -11.41 -14.29 0.28
CA TRP A 99 -10.51 -13.41 -0.51
C TRP A 99 -10.28 -13.91 -1.94
N ARG A 100 -10.30 -15.23 -2.18
CA ARG A 100 -10.08 -15.83 -3.52
C ARG A 100 -11.21 -15.54 -4.53
N ARG A 101 -12.43 -15.22 -4.07
CA ARG A 101 -13.58 -14.89 -4.95
C ARG A 101 -13.57 -13.42 -5.37
N ALA A 102 -13.24 -12.51 -4.44
CA ALA A 102 -13.26 -11.07 -4.70
C ALA A 102 -12.22 -10.62 -5.75
N LEU A 103 -11.07 -11.31 -5.85
CA LEU A 103 -10.05 -11.01 -6.87
C LEU A 103 -10.24 -11.75 -8.19
N LYS A 104 -10.88 -12.93 -8.19
CA LYS A 104 -11.19 -13.65 -9.44
C LYS A 104 -12.26 -12.96 -10.30
N GLY A 105 -13.06 -12.07 -9.72
CA GLY A 105 -14.15 -11.36 -10.42
C GLY A 105 -13.74 -10.12 -11.22
N ARG A 106 -12.53 -9.60 -11.05
CA ARG A 106 -12.04 -8.42 -11.78
C ARG A 106 -10.90 -8.82 -12.71
N LYS A 107 -11.25 -9.23 -13.93
CA LYS A 107 -10.29 -9.27 -15.04
C LYS A 107 -9.84 -7.82 -15.29
N PHE A 108 -8.68 -7.43 -14.78
CA PHE A 108 -8.01 -6.22 -15.25
C PHE A 108 -7.55 -6.52 -16.68
N ALA A 109 -8.23 -5.92 -17.64
CA ALA A 109 -7.86 -5.97 -19.04
C ALA A 109 -6.44 -5.40 -19.19
N ARG A 110 -5.57 -6.16 -19.84
CA ARG A 110 -4.30 -5.63 -20.34
C ARG A 110 -4.65 -4.75 -21.54
N SER A 111 -4.20 -3.50 -21.54
CA SER A 111 -4.01 -2.72 -22.75
C SER A 111 -2.74 -1.91 -22.61
#